data_AF-A0A821G4Y7-F1
#
_entry.id   AF-A0A821G4Y7-F1
#
_cell.length_a   1.000
_cell.length_b   1.000
_cell.length_c   1.000
_cell.angle_alpha   90.00
_cell.angle_beta   90.00
_cell.angle_gamma   90.00
#
_symmetry.space_group_name_H-M   'P 1'
#
loop_
_entity.id
_entity.type
_entity.pdbx_description
1 polymer ?
#
loop_
_entity_poly.entity_id
_entity_poly.type
_entity_poly.pdbx_seq_one_letter_code
_entity_poly.pdbx_strand_id
1 'polypeptide(L)'
;IKPLLSLSKTKESSEKKNSSSNRSSRKIKKEKLTPTSSPIKQTTGKRKKKEEEEEEDIWRWWEEEKYTDGRKWTTLEHKGPLFPPLYESLPHNVKFFYNGMEVKLKEAAEEIMTFYARMLDHDYTSKEIFNNNFMSDWRKSMTQAERELIKDIRKCDFTQVANYFKEQTEQRKAMTKEEKKKLKDDNELIRKEYGFCMWDKHRQPVGNYKIEPPGLFRGRGEHPKMGCVKKRIAPEDVIINIGRQAQIPKPPERHHWKEIRHDNKVSWLVMWTENVRGNNKYIMLNASSRVKGERDWQKYEKARKLHRFIDTIRESYQIDWKSKEMRIRQRAVALYFIDKLALRVGNEKDEDEADTVGCCSLRIEHIKLFDKIDNIGENVVEFDFLGKDSI
;
A
#
# COMPACT_ATOMS: atom_id res chain seq x y z
N ILE A 1 -19.83 -16.10 56.60
CA ILE A 1 -21.03 -16.61 57.30
C ILE A 1 -22.26 -15.90 56.73
N LYS A 2 -23.40 -16.58 56.56
CA LYS A 2 -24.74 -16.02 56.27
C LYS A 2 -25.75 -16.71 57.20
N PRO A 3 -26.79 -16.01 57.68
CA PRO A 3 -28.19 -16.30 57.28
C PRO A 3 -28.88 -15.08 56.60
N LEU A 4 -29.86 -15.18 55.68
CA LEU A 4 -31.32 -15.50 55.79
C LEU A 4 -32.13 -14.38 56.50
N LEU A 5 -33.33 -13.92 56.09
CA LEU A 5 -34.25 -14.14 54.92
C LEU A 5 -34.79 -12.75 54.45
N SER A 6 -35.81 -12.46 53.61
CA SER A 6 -37.01 -13.12 52.99
C SER A 6 -37.06 -12.81 51.46
N LEU A 7 -38.01 -13.12 50.56
CA LEU A 7 -39.46 -13.42 50.48
C LEU A 7 -40.39 -12.19 50.58
N SER A 8 -41.26 -11.89 49.60
CA SER A 8 -42.19 -12.78 48.86
C SER A 8 -42.09 -12.76 47.31
N LYS A 9 -43.01 -13.49 46.63
CA LYS A 9 -43.18 -13.59 45.17
C LYS A 9 -44.68 -13.57 44.83
N THR A 10 -45.01 -13.15 43.61
CA THR A 10 -46.17 -13.66 42.84
C THR A 10 -45.77 -13.88 41.38
N LYS A 11 -46.54 -14.71 40.67
CA LYS A 11 -46.33 -15.17 39.28
C LYS A 11 -47.69 -15.24 38.59
N GLU A 12 -47.70 -15.00 37.28
CA GLU A 12 -48.36 -15.76 36.19
C GLU A 12 -48.24 -14.88 34.92
N SER A 13 -47.81 -15.25 33.70
CA SER A 13 -47.53 -16.49 32.94
C SER A 13 -48.57 -16.86 31.88
N SER A 14 -48.23 -16.64 30.60
CA SER A 14 -48.55 -17.48 29.43
C SER A 14 -48.09 -16.81 28.12
N GLU A 15 -48.01 -17.49 26.97
CA GLU A 15 -47.24 -18.72 26.67
C GLU A 15 -47.02 -18.85 25.13
N LYS A 16 -45.90 -19.47 24.71
CA LYS A 16 -45.54 -20.10 23.38
C LYS A 16 -44.03 -19.89 23.12
N LYS A 17 -43.15 -20.90 22.88
CA LYS A 17 -43.13 -22.04 21.93
C LYS A 17 -43.09 -21.56 20.46
N ASN A 18 -42.24 -22.04 19.54
CA ASN A 18 -41.18 -23.07 19.52
C ASN A 18 -40.32 -22.86 18.22
N SER A 19 -39.13 -23.41 17.96
CA SER A 19 -38.02 -23.96 18.80
C SER A 19 -36.88 -24.49 17.88
N SER A 20 -35.60 -24.43 18.33
CA SER A 20 -34.42 -25.23 17.83
C SER A 20 -33.92 -24.99 16.38
N SER A 21 -32.71 -25.37 15.95
CA SER A 21 -31.37 -25.44 16.60
C SER A 21 -30.28 -25.82 15.57
N ASN A 22 -29.09 -25.19 15.57
CA ASN A 22 -27.82 -25.89 15.28
C ASN A 22 -26.57 -25.04 15.54
N ARG A 23 -25.60 -25.55 16.31
CA ARG A 23 -24.23 -25.01 16.40
C ARG A 23 -23.27 -26.12 16.86
N SER A 24 -22.51 -26.68 15.92
CA SER A 24 -21.58 -27.79 16.20
C SER A 24 -20.30 -27.32 16.92
N SER A 25 -19.63 -28.26 17.60
CA SER A 25 -18.64 -27.96 18.63
C SER A 25 -17.19 -28.18 18.18
N ARG A 26 -16.29 -27.27 18.59
CA ARG A 26 -14.83 -27.47 18.50
C ARG A 26 -14.37 -28.37 19.66
N LYS A 27 -13.62 -29.44 19.37
CA LYS A 27 -12.94 -30.26 20.38
C LYS A 27 -11.44 -29.98 20.37
N ILE A 28 -10.90 -29.61 21.53
CA ILE A 28 -9.46 -29.59 21.83
C ILE A 28 -9.12 -30.94 22.50
N LYS A 29 -7.94 -31.51 22.24
CA LYS A 29 -7.47 -32.73 22.89
C LYS A 29 -6.05 -32.52 23.43
N LYS A 30 -5.79 -33.03 24.64
CA LYS A 30 -4.53 -32.83 25.38
C LYS A 30 -3.45 -33.82 24.96
N GLU A 31 -2.19 -33.40 25.10
CA GLU A 31 -1.01 -34.27 25.05
C GLU A 31 -0.88 -35.14 26.31
N LYS A 32 -0.09 -36.21 26.20
CA LYS A 32 0.53 -36.93 27.31
C LYS A 32 1.87 -37.52 26.85
N LEU A 33 2.88 -37.45 27.70
CA LEU A 33 4.21 -38.03 27.50
C LEU A 33 4.34 -39.34 28.29
N THR A 34 4.98 -40.36 27.70
CA THR A 34 6.09 -41.17 28.28
C THR A 34 6.69 -42.11 27.21
N PRO A 35 7.95 -42.60 27.36
CA PRO A 35 8.68 -43.27 26.28
C PRO A 35 8.90 -44.79 26.46
N THR A 36 9.17 -45.49 25.36
CA THR A 36 9.93 -46.78 25.34
C THR A 36 10.60 -46.99 23.98
N SER A 37 11.54 -47.94 23.86
CA SER A 37 12.64 -47.88 22.89
C SER A 37 12.76 -49.08 21.94
N SER A 38 12.95 -48.80 20.64
CA SER A 38 13.65 -49.65 19.63
C SER A 38 12.99 -51.02 19.28
N PRO A 39 13.42 -51.76 18.22
CA PRO A 39 14.53 -51.49 17.29
C PRO A 39 14.14 -51.39 15.79
N ILE A 40 15.17 -51.17 14.97
CA ILE A 40 15.13 -50.92 13.52
C ILE A 40 14.81 -52.20 12.73
N LYS A 41 14.03 -52.08 11.65
CA LYS A 41 14.13 -52.95 10.47
C LYS A 41 14.38 -52.11 9.23
N GLN A 42 15.42 -52.48 8.48
CA GLN A 42 15.72 -51.90 7.17
C GLN A 42 14.81 -52.52 6.10
N THR A 43 14.23 -51.70 5.22
CA THR A 43 13.77 -52.14 3.90
C THR A 43 14.26 -51.14 2.85
N THR A 44 14.76 -51.67 1.74
CA THR A 44 15.46 -50.90 0.70
C THR A 44 14.47 -50.34 -0.33
N GLY A 45 14.47 -49.03 -0.51
CA GLY A 45 13.66 -48.34 -1.52
C GLY A 45 14.44 -47.21 -2.17
N LYS A 46 14.57 -47.23 -3.50
CA LYS A 46 15.37 -46.25 -4.26
C LYS A 46 14.78 -44.84 -4.12
N ARG A 47 15.38 -43.99 -3.28
CA ARG A 47 15.22 -42.53 -3.40
C ARG A 47 15.77 -42.12 -4.77
N LYS A 48 14.94 -41.49 -5.60
CA LYS A 48 15.44 -40.68 -6.74
C LYS A 48 16.43 -39.64 -6.19
N LYS A 49 17.36 -39.17 -7.04
CA LYS A 49 18.19 -38.00 -6.74
C LYS A 49 17.31 -36.93 -6.10
N LYS A 50 17.68 -36.50 -4.89
CA LYS A 50 17.35 -35.15 -4.46
C LYS A 50 18.12 -34.26 -5.44
N GLU A 51 17.43 -33.34 -6.10
CA GLU A 51 18.14 -32.24 -6.75
C GLU A 51 18.89 -31.49 -5.65
N GLU A 52 20.08 -30.99 -5.97
CA GLU A 52 20.83 -30.15 -5.06
C GLU A 52 20.03 -28.84 -4.92
N GLU A 53 19.24 -28.75 -3.85
CA GLU A 53 18.84 -27.47 -3.28
C GLU A 53 20.15 -26.71 -3.05
N GLU A 54 20.43 -25.73 -3.91
CA GLU A 54 21.52 -24.78 -3.70
C GLU A 54 21.42 -24.31 -2.25
N GLU A 55 22.49 -24.45 -1.47
CA GLU A 55 22.54 -23.85 -0.14
C GLU A 55 22.46 -22.33 -0.36
N GLU A 56 21.26 -21.76 -0.25
CA GLU A 56 21.05 -20.32 -0.41
C GLU A 56 22.01 -19.60 0.54
N ASP A 57 23.04 -18.95 -0.01
CA ASP A 57 24.05 -18.23 0.77
C ASP A 57 23.36 -17.14 1.61
N ILE A 58 23.06 -17.47 2.86
CA ILE A 58 22.29 -16.63 3.77
C ILE A 58 23.19 -15.46 4.19
N TRP A 59 23.22 -14.43 3.36
CA TRP A 59 24.07 -13.26 3.54
C TRP A 59 23.83 -12.61 4.91
N ARG A 60 24.76 -12.87 5.84
CA ARG A 60 24.72 -12.41 7.22
C ARG A 60 25.20 -10.97 7.34
N TRP A 61 24.52 -10.06 6.66
CA TRP A 61 24.86 -8.64 6.59
C TRP A 61 24.95 -7.92 7.96
N TRP A 62 24.45 -8.54 9.04
CA TRP A 62 24.56 -8.08 10.42
C TRP A 62 25.90 -8.42 11.09
N GLU A 63 26.68 -9.36 10.52
CA GLU A 63 28.06 -9.69 10.92
C GLU A 63 29.10 -8.83 10.17
N GLU A 64 28.68 -8.06 9.16
CA GLU A 64 29.57 -7.21 8.34
C GLU A 64 29.79 -5.81 8.91
N GLU A 65 30.96 -5.24 8.62
CA GLU A 65 31.26 -3.83 8.90
C GLU A 65 30.33 -2.86 8.15
N LYS A 66 30.15 -1.68 8.75
CA LYS A 66 29.26 -0.62 8.24
C LYS A 66 30.06 0.45 7.52
N TYR A 67 29.49 0.97 6.42
CA TYR A 67 30.09 2.11 5.71
C TYR A 67 30.05 3.39 6.56
N THR A 68 31.22 3.95 6.84
CA THR A 68 31.44 5.17 7.63
C THR A 68 31.41 6.45 6.80
N ASP A 69 31.68 6.36 5.49
CA ASP A 69 31.66 7.47 4.52
C ASP A 69 30.26 7.92 4.09
N GLY A 70 29.21 7.28 4.63
CA GLY A 70 27.82 7.56 4.31
C GLY A 70 27.32 6.92 3.00
N ARG A 71 28.12 6.13 2.27
CA ARG A 71 27.64 5.39 1.10
C ARG A 71 26.61 4.31 1.48
N LYS A 72 25.93 3.79 0.47
CA LYS A 72 24.95 2.70 0.58
C LYS A 72 25.41 1.45 -0.17
N TRP A 73 26.25 1.65 -1.19
CA TRP A 73 26.87 0.60 -1.98
C TRP A 73 28.22 1.04 -2.54
N THR A 74 28.99 0.04 -2.96
CA THR A 74 30.25 0.10 -3.69
C THR A 74 30.04 -0.40 -5.12
N THR A 75 29.28 -1.50 -5.30
CA THR A 75 28.81 -1.97 -6.63
C THR A 75 27.30 -2.17 -6.66
N LEU A 76 26.68 -1.87 -7.81
CA LEU A 76 25.24 -2.01 -8.03
C LEU A 76 24.95 -2.36 -9.50
N GLU A 77 24.24 -3.46 -9.74
CA GLU A 77 23.82 -3.89 -11.09
C GLU A 77 22.37 -4.39 -11.07
N HIS A 78 21.57 -4.04 -12.07
CA HIS A 78 20.17 -4.50 -12.19
C HIS A 78 19.71 -4.46 -13.66
N LYS A 79 18.54 -5.03 -13.96
CA LYS A 79 17.95 -5.07 -15.32
C LYS A 79 17.03 -3.90 -15.66
N GLY A 80 17.06 -2.82 -14.86
CA GLY A 80 16.12 -1.71 -15.00
C GLY A 80 14.69 -2.04 -14.53
N PRO A 81 13.69 -1.23 -14.88
CA PRO A 81 12.28 -1.50 -14.60
C PRO A 81 11.65 -2.45 -15.64
N LEU A 82 10.60 -3.17 -15.23
CA LEU A 82 9.64 -3.77 -16.16
C LEU A 82 8.48 -2.80 -16.40
N PHE A 83 8.27 -2.39 -17.66
CA PHE A 83 7.12 -1.57 -18.05
C PHE A 83 5.80 -2.36 -18.05
N PRO A 84 4.65 -1.71 -17.80
CA PRO A 84 3.35 -2.32 -18.04
C PRO A 84 3.14 -2.57 -19.54
N PRO A 85 2.42 -3.65 -19.94
CA PRO A 85 2.05 -3.88 -21.34
C PRO A 85 1.40 -2.65 -21.98
N LEU A 86 1.56 -2.51 -23.30
CA LEU A 86 0.86 -1.50 -24.09
C LEU A 86 -0.66 -1.70 -23.99
N TYR A 87 -1.42 -0.70 -24.44
CA TYR A 87 -2.87 -0.83 -24.49
C TYR A 87 -3.28 -1.78 -25.63
N GLU A 88 -4.33 -2.57 -25.38
CA GLU A 88 -4.98 -3.42 -26.38
C GLU A 88 -6.38 -2.84 -26.59
N SER A 89 -6.69 -2.40 -27.81
CA SER A 89 -7.96 -1.75 -28.14
C SER A 89 -9.16 -2.69 -27.96
N LEU A 90 -10.33 -2.13 -27.69
CA LEU A 90 -11.53 -2.93 -27.45
C LEU A 90 -11.94 -3.76 -28.68
N PRO A 91 -12.37 -5.03 -28.49
CA PRO A 91 -12.94 -5.83 -29.57
C PRO A 91 -14.12 -5.11 -30.24
N HIS A 92 -14.27 -5.21 -31.56
CA HIS A 92 -15.25 -4.41 -32.33
C HIS A 92 -16.72 -4.64 -31.96
N ASN A 93 -17.05 -5.70 -31.22
CA ASN A 93 -18.37 -5.98 -30.67
C ASN A 93 -18.63 -5.26 -29.33
N VAL A 94 -17.61 -4.71 -28.66
CA VAL A 94 -17.69 -3.97 -27.40
C VAL A 94 -17.68 -2.48 -27.72
N LYS A 95 -18.78 -1.79 -27.45
CA LYS A 95 -19.02 -0.42 -27.89
C LYS A 95 -19.15 0.54 -26.70
N PHE A 96 -18.82 1.80 -26.96
CA PHE A 96 -19.09 2.93 -26.08
C PHE A 96 -20.22 3.76 -26.69
N PHE A 97 -21.14 4.27 -25.86
CA PHE A 97 -22.27 5.08 -26.32
C PHE A 97 -22.28 6.44 -25.63
N TYR A 98 -22.69 7.47 -26.36
CA TYR A 98 -22.92 8.81 -25.86
C TYR A 98 -24.30 9.31 -26.29
N ASN A 99 -25.13 9.70 -25.33
CA ASN A 99 -26.52 10.14 -25.56
C ASN A 99 -27.31 9.11 -26.41
N GLY A 100 -27.10 7.81 -26.17
CA GLY A 100 -27.73 6.69 -26.89
C GLY A 100 -27.12 6.34 -28.27
N MET A 101 -26.18 7.13 -28.78
CA MET A 101 -25.51 6.87 -30.06
C MET A 101 -24.15 6.19 -29.86
N GLU A 102 -23.79 5.25 -30.72
CA GLU A 102 -22.48 4.60 -30.72
C GLU A 102 -21.37 5.60 -31.07
N VAL A 103 -20.28 5.61 -30.29
CA VAL A 103 -19.12 6.46 -30.52
C VAL A 103 -17.84 5.64 -30.47
N LYS A 104 -17.18 5.49 -31.63
CA LYS A 104 -15.86 4.86 -31.73
C LYS A 104 -14.77 5.89 -31.42
N LEU A 105 -14.08 5.68 -30.30
CA LEU A 105 -13.01 6.56 -29.83
C LEU A 105 -11.69 6.31 -30.57
N LYS A 106 -10.75 7.24 -30.42
CA LYS A 106 -9.32 7.03 -30.68
C LYS A 106 -8.65 6.37 -29.49
N GLU A 107 -7.65 5.54 -29.76
CA GLU A 107 -6.94 4.67 -28.81
C GLU A 107 -6.57 5.35 -27.47
N ALA A 108 -6.00 6.56 -27.48
CA ALA A 108 -5.63 7.29 -26.28
C ALA A 108 -6.83 7.70 -25.40
N ALA A 109 -7.98 8.03 -26.01
CA ALA A 109 -9.22 8.30 -25.31
C ALA A 109 -9.96 7.00 -24.93
N GLU A 110 -9.79 5.93 -25.70
CA GLU A 110 -10.32 4.60 -25.40
C GLU A 110 -9.63 3.99 -24.16
N GLU A 111 -8.30 3.99 -24.09
CA GLU A 111 -7.52 3.51 -22.92
C GLU A 111 -8.03 4.17 -21.63
N ILE A 112 -8.12 5.50 -21.61
CA ILE A 112 -8.56 6.26 -20.43
C ILE A 112 -10.05 6.03 -20.11
N MET A 113 -10.91 5.88 -21.12
CA MET A 113 -12.31 5.48 -20.93
C MET A 113 -12.42 4.11 -20.26
N THR A 114 -11.57 3.14 -20.62
CA THR A 114 -11.57 1.82 -19.96
C THR A 114 -11.25 1.89 -18.47
N PHE A 115 -10.47 2.87 -18.02
CA PHE A 115 -10.14 3.02 -16.60
C PHE A 115 -11.38 3.35 -15.76
N TYR A 116 -12.27 4.20 -16.30
CA TYR A 116 -13.55 4.53 -15.65
C TYR A 116 -14.55 3.39 -15.77
N ALA A 117 -14.70 2.78 -16.95
CA ALA A 117 -15.59 1.63 -17.16
C ALA A 117 -15.26 0.45 -16.22
N ARG A 118 -13.97 0.21 -15.94
CA ARG A 118 -13.49 -0.81 -14.99
C ARG A 118 -13.72 -0.46 -13.51
N MET A 119 -14.24 0.73 -13.22
CA MET A 119 -14.59 1.20 -11.89
C MET A 119 -16.08 1.52 -11.74
N LEU A 120 -16.91 1.22 -12.75
CA LEU A 120 -18.30 1.69 -12.84
C LEU A 120 -19.14 1.41 -11.58
N ASP A 121 -18.98 0.23 -10.97
CA ASP A 121 -19.73 -0.21 -9.77
C ASP A 121 -19.06 0.18 -8.42
N HIS A 122 -18.05 1.06 -8.41
CA HIS A 122 -17.29 1.42 -7.20
C HIS A 122 -17.60 2.85 -6.73
N ASP A 123 -17.82 3.05 -5.43
CA ASP A 123 -18.01 4.30 -4.66
C ASP A 123 -17.16 5.54 -5.01
N TYR A 124 -16.18 5.45 -5.91
CA TYR A 124 -15.55 6.61 -6.53
C TYR A 124 -16.40 7.21 -7.67
N THR A 125 -17.09 6.40 -8.48
CA THR A 125 -17.90 6.89 -9.63
C THR A 125 -19.21 7.55 -9.22
N SER A 126 -19.59 7.47 -7.95
CA SER A 126 -20.66 8.26 -7.34
C SER A 126 -20.19 9.63 -6.82
N LYS A 127 -18.87 9.88 -6.73
CA LYS A 127 -18.33 11.14 -6.21
C LYS A 127 -18.16 12.17 -7.32
N GLU A 128 -18.72 13.36 -7.12
CA GLU A 128 -18.65 14.44 -8.11
C GLU A 128 -17.22 14.88 -8.42
N ILE A 129 -16.37 15.02 -7.39
CA ILE A 129 -14.94 15.37 -7.54
C ILE A 129 -14.22 14.37 -8.45
N PHE A 130 -14.46 13.07 -8.25
CA PHE A 130 -13.85 12.01 -9.06
C PHE A 130 -14.28 12.10 -10.53
N ASN A 131 -15.58 12.31 -10.75
CA ASN A 131 -16.17 12.39 -12.08
C ASN A 131 -15.74 13.65 -12.84
N ASN A 132 -15.68 14.81 -12.16
CA ASN A 132 -15.24 16.08 -12.73
C ASN A 132 -13.75 16.03 -13.11
N ASN A 133 -12.90 15.47 -12.24
CA ASN A 133 -11.47 15.29 -12.53
C ASN A 133 -11.21 14.29 -13.65
N PHE A 134 -11.89 13.14 -13.64
CA PHE A 134 -11.81 12.16 -14.73
C PHE A 134 -12.22 12.80 -16.06
N MET A 135 -13.36 13.49 -16.10
CA MET A 135 -13.86 14.13 -17.31
C MET A 135 -12.90 15.21 -17.83
N SER A 136 -12.32 16.00 -16.92
CA SER A 136 -11.30 17.02 -17.23
C SER A 136 -10.06 16.40 -17.88
N ASP A 137 -9.50 15.34 -17.31
CA ASP A 137 -8.30 14.69 -17.86
C ASP A 137 -8.58 13.84 -19.11
N TRP A 138 -9.70 13.12 -19.16
CA TRP A 138 -10.09 12.32 -20.31
C TRP A 138 -10.28 13.18 -21.56
N ARG A 139 -10.90 14.35 -21.43
CA ARG A 139 -11.03 15.33 -22.53
C ARG A 139 -9.68 15.86 -23.06
N LYS A 140 -8.57 15.75 -22.31
CA LYS A 140 -7.22 16.11 -22.79
C LYS A 140 -6.63 15.04 -23.71
N SER A 141 -7.12 13.79 -23.66
CA SER A 141 -6.72 12.68 -24.54
C SER A 141 -7.55 12.54 -25.83
N MET A 142 -8.74 13.14 -25.84
CA MET A 142 -9.65 13.18 -26.99
C MET A 142 -9.13 14.06 -28.13
N THR A 143 -9.44 13.69 -29.38
CA THR A 143 -9.36 14.59 -30.56
C THR A 143 -10.38 15.73 -30.48
N GLN A 144 -10.27 16.72 -31.37
CA GLN A 144 -11.18 17.87 -31.36
C GLN A 144 -12.66 17.46 -31.54
N ALA A 145 -12.98 16.56 -32.47
CA ALA A 145 -14.36 16.11 -32.69
C ALA A 145 -14.93 15.35 -31.47
N GLU A 146 -14.12 14.51 -30.82
CA GLU A 146 -14.51 13.82 -29.58
C GLU A 146 -14.74 14.83 -28.43
N ARG A 147 -13.88 15.86 -28.31
CA ARG A 147 -14.05 16.97 -27.34
C ARG A 147 -15.30 17.81 -27.62
N GLU A 148 -15.71 17.95 -28.88
CA GLU A 148 -16.91 18.70 -29.26
C GLU A 148 -18.18 17.89 -29.01
N LEU A 149 -18.14 16.56 -29.16
CA LEU A 149 -19.25 15.67 -28.88
C LEU A 149 -19.45 15.40 -27.37
N ILE A 150 -18.41 14.89 -26.70
CA ILE A 150 -18.51 14.23 -25.38
C ILE A 150 -18.33 15.27 -24.25
N LYS A 151 -19.39 16.01 -23.93
CA LYS A 151 -19.37 17.15 -22.98
C LYS A 151 -19.81 16.80 -21.56
N ASP A 152 -20.65 15.79 -21.37
CA ASP A 152 -21.26 15.45 -20.06
C ASP A 152 -21.08 13.96 -19.75
N ILE A 153 -20.45 13.64 -18.61
CA ILE A 153 -20.23 12.26 -18.18
C ILE A 153 -21.54 11.50 -17.95
N ARG A 154 -22.63 12.18 -17.57
CA ARG A 154 -23.96 11.58 -17.34
C ARG A 154 -24.65 11.12 -18.62
N LYS A 155 -24.12 11.51 -19.78
CA LYS A 155 -24.56 11.06 -21.11
C LYS A 155 -23.68 9.93 -21.67
N CYS A 156 -22.61 9.57 -20.98
CA CYS A 156 -21.69 8.51 -21.39
C CYS A 156 -22.18 7.17 -20.80
N ASP A 157 -22.42 6.18 -21.66
CA ASP A 157 -22.71 4.82 -21.22
C ASP A 157 -21.48 3.94 -21.36
N PHE A 158 -20.97 3.50 -20.21
CA PHE A 158 -19.81 2.63 -20.06
C PHE A 158 -20.20 1.16 -19.85
N THR A 159 -21.50 0.82 -19.80
CA THR A 159 -22.02 -0.46 -19.30
C THR A 159 -21.51 -1.66 -20.11
N GLN A 160 -21.51 -1.57 -21.44
CA GLN A 160 -21.02 -2.69 -22.26
C GLN A 160 -19.51 -2.92 -22.08
N VAL A 161 -18.73 -1.85 -21.96
CA VAL A 161 -17.28 -1.90 -21.69
C VAL A 161 -17.00 -2.46 -20.28
N ALA A 162 -17.77 -2.03 -19.29
CA ALA A 162 -17.69 -2.55 -17.92
C ALA A 162 -18.01 -4.04 -17.87
N ASN A 163 -19.06 -4.49 -18.57
CA ASN A 163 -19.45 -5.90 -18.65
C ASN A 163 -18.38 -6.74 -19.35
N TYR A 164 -17.79 -6.27 -20.44
CA TYR A 164 -16.63 -6.93 -21.06
C TYR A 164 -15.48 -7.14 -20.06
N PHE A 165 -15.13 -6.14 -19.24
CA PHE A 165 -14.08 -6.31 -18.23
C PHE A 165 -14.48 -7.20 -17.04
N LYS A 166 -15.79 -7.33 -16.74
CA LYS A 166 -16.32 -8.33 -15.79
C LYS A 166 -16.14 -9.74 -16.38
N GLU A 167 -16.57 -9.96 -17.63
CA GLU A 167 -16.40 -11.22 -18.36
C GLU A 167 -14.91 -11.63 -18.47
N GLN A 168 -14.02 -10.71 -18.86
CA GLN A 168 -12.57 -10.95 -18.87
C GLN A 168 -12.01 -11.29 -17.48
N THR A 169 -12.67 -10.90 -16.40
CA THR A 169 -12.26 -11.25 -15.02
C THR A 169 -12.76 -12.63 -14.63
N GLU A 170 -13.98 -13.01 -15.02
CA GLU A 170 -14.49 -14.38 -14.79
C GLU A 170 -13.78 -15.40 -15.68
N GLN A 171 -13.47 -15.08 -16.94
CA GLN A 171 -12.65 -15.92 -17.82
C GLN A 171 -11.26 -16.20 -17.20
N ARG A 172 -10.59 -15.18 -16.65
CA ARG A 172 -9.31 -15.36 -15.94
C ARG A 172 -9.43 -16.18 -14.65
N LYS A 173 -10.56 -16.13 -13.95
CA LYS A 173 -10.84 -17.06 -12.84
C LYS A 173 -11.10 -18.48 -13.33
N ALA A 174 -11.76 -18.64 -14.48
CA ALA A 174 -12.13 -19.92 -15.08
C ALA A 174 -11.00 -20.67 -15.78
N MET A 175 -9.88 -20.01 -16.13
CA MET A 175 -8.69 -20.62 -16.77
C MET A 175 -8.32 -21.99 -16.17
N THR A 176 -7.87 -22.90 -17.01
CA THR A 176 -7.41 -24.25 -16.67
C THR A 176 -6.21 -24.23 -15.71
N LYS A 177 -5.86 -25.40 -15.14
CA LYS A 177 -4.66 -25.51 -14.29
C LYS A 177 -3.39 -25.31 -15.12
N GLU A 178 -3.44 -25.72 -16.38
CA GLU A 178 -2.38 -25.73 -17.37
C GLU A 178 -2.04 -24.30 -17.80
N GLU A 179 -3.04 -23.49 -18.14
CA GLU A 179 -2.89 -22.05 -18.43
C GLU A 179 -2.40 -21.28 -17.21
N LYS A 180 -3.00 -21.53 -16.03
CA LYS A 180 -2.59 -20.91 -14.76
C LYS A 180 -1.14 -21.28 -14.39
N LYS A 181 -0.71 -22.51 -14.69
CA LYS A 181 0.69 -22.92 -14.50
C LYS A 181 1.59 -22.18 -15.48
N LYS A 182 1.29 -22.16 -16.78
CA LYS A 182 2.09 -21.43 -17.78
C LYS A 182 2.27 -19.95 -17.38
N LEU A 183 1.18 -19.26 -17.04
CA LEU A 183 1.22 -17.86 -16.61
C LEU A 183 2.03 -17.64 -15.32
N LYS A 184 2.06 -18.62 -14.41
CA LYS A 184 2.92 -18.59 -13.22
C LYS A 184 4.39 -18.76 -13.60
N ASP A 185 4.71 -19.75 -14.44
CA ASP A 185 6.06 -20.08 -14.87
C ASP A 185 6.66 -18.90 -15.69
N ASP A 186 5.88 -18.27 -16.58
CA ASP A 186 6.22 -17.04 -17.31
C ASP A 186 6.51 -15.86 -16.36
N ASN A 187 5.69 -15.66 -15.32
CA ASN A 187 5.95 -14.64 -14.29
C ASN A 187 7.16 -14.96 -13.42
N GLU A 188 7.55 -16.23 -13.28
CA GLU A 188 8.74 -16.64 -12.54
C GLU A 188 10.02 -16.33 -13.34
N LEU A 189 10.02 -16.50 -14.66
CA LEU A 189 11.09 -16.04 -15.55
C LEU A 189 11.28 -14.52 -15.46
N ILE A 190 10.20 -13.76 -15.58
CA ILE A 190 10.21 -12.29 -15.38
C ILE A 190 10.75 -11.91 -13.99
N ARG A 191 10.40 -12.67 -12.94
CA ARG A 191 10.92 -12.45 -11.58
C ARG A 191 12.40 -12.82 -11.46
N LYS A 192 12.88 -13.85 -12.16
CA LYS A 192 14.30 -14.25 -12.16
C LYS A 192 15.19 -13.18 -12.80
N GLU A 193 14.69 -12.49 -13.82
CA GLU A 193 15.39 -11.40 -14.52
C GLU A 193 15.28 -10.04 -13.81
N TYR A 194 14.06 -9.53 -13.56
CA TYR A 194 13.84 -8.17 -13.04
C TYR A 194 13.66 -8.10 -11.51
N GLY A 195 13.34 -9.23 -10.87
CA GLY A 195 13.05 -9.29 -9.43
C GLY A 195 14.26 -9.27 -8.52
N PHE A 196 15.48 -9.17 -9.06
CA PHE A 196 16.74 -9.19 -8.33
C PHE A 196 17.75 -8.19 -8.91
N CYS A 197 18.69 -7.76 -8.07
CA CYS A 197 19.86 -6.97 -8.45
C CYS A 197 21.12 -7.56 -7.80
N MET A 198 22.30 -7.20 -8.30
CA MET A 198 23.56 -7.41 -7.59
C MET A 198 23.87 -6.14 -6.78
N TRP A 199 24.03 -6.28 -5.47
CA TRP A 199 24.33 -5.21 -4.53
C TRP A 199 25.56 -5.60 -3.73
N ASP A 200 26.67 -4.88 -3.89
CA ASP A 200 27.95 -5.20 -3.25
C ASP A 200 28.38 -6.68 -3.44
N LYS A 201 28.17 -7.20 -4.66
CA LYS A 201 28.35 -8.60 -5.09
C LYS A 201 27.33 -9.62 -4.55
N HIS A 202 26.45 -9.26 -3.62
CA HIS A 202 25.38 -10.15 -3.15
C HIS A 202 24.12 -9.99 -4.00
N ARG A 203 23.47 -11.11 -4.35
CA ARG A 203 22.19 -11.10 -5.05
C ARG A 203 21.09 -10.68 -4.09
N GLN A 204 20.35 -9.62 -4.41
CA GLN A 204 19.35 -9.02 -3.53
C GLN A 204 17.99 -8.86 -4.21
N PRO A 205 16.87 -9.20 -3.54
CA PRO A 205 15.54 -9.09 -4.11
C PRO A 205 15.10 -7.62 -4.25
N VAL A 206 14.50 -7.29 -5.40
CA VAL A 206 13.89 -5.99 -5.68
C VAL A 206 12.43 -6.00 -5.23
N GLY A 207 11.96 -4.92 -4.60
CA GLY A 207 10.62 -4.84 -4.03
C GLY A 207 9.53 -4.64 -5.08
N ASN A 208 9.71 -3.63 -5.94
CA ASN A 208 8.68 -3.14 -6.86
C ASN A 208 9.25 -2.89 -8.27
N TYR A 209 9.85 -3.93 -8.88
CA TYR A 209 10.50 -3.84 -10.19
C TYR A 209 9.55 -3.56 -11.37
N LYS A 210 8.22 -3.76 -11.20
CA LYS A 210 7.21 -3.42 -12.20
C LYS A 210 6.74 -1.98 -12.01
N ILE A 211 6.79 -1.16 -13.06
CA ILE A 211 6.24 0.21 -13.07
C ILE A 211 4.71 0.19 -12.86
N GLU A 212 4.19 1.19 -12.15
CA GLU A 212 2.75 1.33 -11.93
C GLU A 212 2.01 1.56 -13.26
N PRO A 213 0.99 0.73 -13.62
CA PRO A 213 0.18 0.97 -14.82
C PRO A 213 -0.56 2.31 -14.77
N PRO A 214 -0.89 2.89 -15.95
CA PRO A 214 -1.81 4.01 -16.03
C PRO A 214 -3.19 3.64 -15.45
N GLY A 215 -3.98 4.64 -15.07
CA GLY A 215 -5.27 4.46 -14.41
C GLY A 215 -5.71 5.70 -13.65
N LEU A 216 -6.90 5.67 -13.04
CA LEU A 216 -7.40 6.81 -12.26
C LEU A 216 -6.75 6.86 -10.86
N PHE A 217 -6.49 8.06 -10.36
CA PHE A 217 -5.96 8.29 -9.02
C PHE A 217 -7.07 8.11 -7.97
N ARG A 218 -6.84 7.19 -7.02
CA ARG A 218 -7.78 6.82 -5.94
C ARG A 218 -7.22 7.32 -4.61
N GLY A 219 -7.26 8.65 -4.44
CA GLY A 219 -6.93 9.31 -3.18
C GLY A 219 -7.92 8.96 -2.08
N ARG A 220 -7.45 8.78 -0.84
CA ARG A 220 -8.29 8.40 0.30
C ARG A 220 -9.02 9.61 0.89
N GLY A 221 -10.17 9.37 1.53
CA GLY A 221 -11.06 10.43 2.01
C GLY A 221 -11.58 11.30 0.87
N GLU A 222 -11.77 12.59 1.15
CA GLU A 222 -12.12 13.61 0.16
C GLU A 222 -10.87 14.27 -0.46
N HIS A 223 -10.00 13.47 -1.06
CA HIS A 223 -8.80 13.98 -1.74
C HIS A 223 -9.19 14.73 -3.03
N PRO A 224 -8.85 16.04 -3.18
CA PRO A 224 -9.36 16.87 -4.27
C PRO A 224 -8.90 16.43 -5.67
N LYS A 225 -7.83 15.63 -5.79
CA LYS A 225 -7.32 15.08 -7.05
C LYS A 225 -7.78 13.65 -7.37
N MET A 226 -8.72 13.09 -6.60
CA MET A 226 -9.30 11.78 -6.94
C MET A 226 -9.93 11.83 -8.35
N GLY A 227 -9.77 10.78 -9.15
CA GLY A 227 -10.27 10.73 -10.53
C GLY A 227 -9.30 11.24 -11.59
N CYS A 228 -8.28 12.04 -11.22
CA CYS A 228 -7.23 12.46 -12.16
C CYS A 228 -6.52 11.26 -12.79
N VAL A 229 -6.10 11.39 -14.04
CA VAL A 229 -5.44 10.31 -14.79
C VAL A 229 -3.96 10.23 -14.40
N LYS A 230 -3.57 9.09 -13.81
CA LYS A 230 -2.18 8.67 -13.72
C LYS A 230 -1.75 8.23 -15.11
N LYS A 231 -0.84 8.98 -15.72
CA LYS A 231 -0.29 8.73 -17.05
C LYS A 231 0.56 7.46 -17.07
N ARG A 232 0.73 6.91 -18.28
CA ARG A 232 1.70 5.86 -18.58
C ARG A 232 3.10 6.49 -18.52
N ILE A 233 3.99 5.87 -17.75
CA ILE A 233 5.39 6.31 -17.61
C ILE A 233 6.18 5.75 -18.80
N ALA A 234 6.89 6.63 -19.52
CA ALA A 234 7.77 6.26 -20.63
C ALA A 234 9.22 6.03 -20.13
N PRO A 235 10.09 5.35 -20.90
CA PRO A 235 11.53 5.33 -20.64
C PRO A 235 12.15 6.72 -20.49
N GLU A 236 11.63 7.68 -21.25
CA GLU A 236 12.01 9.10 -21.24
C GLU A 236 11.61 9.85 -19.95
N ASP A 237 10.76 9.26 -19.10
CA ASP A 237 10.47 9.75 -17.75
C ASP A 237 11.43 9.17 -16.68
N VAL A 238 12.13 8.08 -17.02
CA VAL A 238 12.80 7.19 -16.07
C VAL A 238 14.29 7.47 -15.94
N ILE A 239 14.72 7.68 -14.70
CA ILE A 239 16.11 7.82 -14.28
C ILE A 239 16.60 6.48 -13.70
N ILE A 240 17.68 5.94 -14.25
CA ILE A 240 18.35 4.73 -13.77
C ILE A 240 19.48 5.13 -12.82
N ASN A 241 19.66 4.44 -11.68
CA ASN A 241 20.81 4.62 -10.80
C ASN A 241 21.55 3.29 -10.59
N ILE A 242 22.80 3.23 -11.05
CA ILE A 242 23.57 1.98 -11.18
C ILE A 242 25.07 2.21 -10.94
N GLY A 243 25.87 1.16 -10.75
CA GLY A 243 27.32 1.25 -10.59
C GLY A 243 28.03 1.75 -11.86
N ARG A 244 29.14 2.50 -11.67
CA ARG A 244 29.93 3.10 -12.77
C ARG A 244 30.58 2.07 -13.71
N GLN A 245 30.78 0.85 -13.24
CA GLN A 245 31.39 -0.27 -13.97
C GLN A 245 30.37 -1.32 -14.44
N ALA A 246 29.09 -1.14 -14.06
CA ALA A 246 28.03 -2.10 -14.33
C ALA A 246 27.49 -1.96 -15.76
N GLN A 247 26.93 -3.03 -16.30
CA GLN A 247 26.19 -2.95 -17.56
C GLN A 247 24.90 -2.14 -17.37
N ILE A 248 24.81 -0.99 -18.04
CA ILE A 248 23.61 -0.14 -18.05
C ILE A 248 22.44 -0.94 -18.68
N PRO A 249 21.24 -0.95 -18.06
CA PRO A 249 20.05 -1.56 -18.66
C PRO A 249 19.76 -0.97 -20.03
N LYS A 250 19.46 -1.80 -21.03
CA LYS A 250 18.96 -1.28 -22.31
C LYS A 250 17.51 -0.78 -22.11
N PRO A 251 17.15 0.40 -22.63
CA PRO A 251 15.76 0.79 -22.75
C PRO A 251 15.03 -0.12 -23.75
N PRO A 252 13.68 -0.10 -23.79
CA PRO A 252 12.91 -0.67 -24.90
C PRO A 252 13.39 -0.16 -26.28
N GLU A 253 13.12 -0.92 -27.34
CA GLU A 253 13.55 -0.53 -28.69
C GLU A 253 13.06 0.88 -29.07
N ARG A 254 13.93 1.65 -29.71
CA ARG A 254 13.71 3.05 -30.16
C ARG A 254 13.50 4.08 -29.05
N HIS A 255 13.54 3.68 -27.78
CA HIS A 255 13.44 4.56 -26.62
C HIS A 255 14.81 4.86 -25.98
N HIS A 256 14.85 5.83 -25.07
CA HIS A 256 16.00 6.18 -24.25
C HIS A 256 15.60 6.49 -22.80
N TRP A 257 16.54 6.33 -21.87
CA TRP A 257 16.35 6.72 -20.48
C TRP A 257 16.50 8.23 -20.32
N LYS A 258 15.75 8.82 -19.37
CA LYS A 258 15.84 10.25 -19.01
C LYS A 258 17.23 10.65 -18.52
N GLU A 259 17.85 9.80 -17.71
CA GLU A 259 19.17 10.02 -17.12
C GLU A 259 19.76 8.66 -16.66
N ILE A 260 21.08 8.50 -16.81
CA ILE A 260 21.84 7.47 -16.10
C ILE A 260 22.64 8.14 -14.98
N ARG A 261 22.38 7.70 -13.75
CA ARG A 261 23.03 8.20 -12.53
C ARG A 261 23.91 7.12 -11.89
N HIS A 262 24.94 7.58 -11.19
CA HIS A 262 25.87 6.74 -10.44
C HIS A 262 26.06 7.29 -9.01
N ASP A 263 24.94 7.48 -8.30
CA ASP A 263 24.89 8.02 -6.94
C ASP A 263 24.80 6.88 -5.91
N ASN A 264 25.89 6.67 -5.19
CA ASN A 264 26.00 5.64 -4.15
C ASN A 264 25.62 6.12 -2.74
N LYS A 265 25.13 7.36 -2.59
CA LYS A 265 24.58 7.87 -1.32
C LYS A 265 23.11 7.53 -1.15
N VAL A 266 22.41 7.21 -2.25
CA VAL A 266 20.99 6.84 -2.27
C VAL A 266 20.77 5.32 -2.38
N SER A 267 19.55 4.87 -2.02
CA SER A 267 19.16 3.45 -1.99
C SER A 267 18.02 3.09 -2.95
N TRP A 268 17.91 3.78 -4.08
CA TRP A 268 16.98 3.49 -5.16
C TRP A 268 17.72 3.09 -6.43
N LEU A 269 17.08 2.22 -7.23
CA LEU A 269 17.60 1.64 -8.47
C LEU A 269 17.09 2.39 -9.70
N VAL A 270 15.84 2.82 -9.61
CA VAL A 270 15.10 3.51 -10.67
C VAL A 270 14.23 4.57 -10.02
N MET A 271 14.07 5.73 -10.64
CA MET A 271 13.22 6.82 -10.20
C MET A 271 12.47 7.45 -11.37
N TRP A 272 11.24 7.90 -11.14
CA TRP A 272 10.48 8.75 -12.06
C TRP A 272 9.59 9.70 -11.26
N THR A 273 9.07 10.74 -11.89
CA THR A 273 8.13 11.69 -11.27
C THR A 273 6.70 11.33 -11.71
N GLU A 274 5.75 11.20 -10.77
CA GLU A 274 4.33 10.97 -11.12
C GLU A 274 3.56 12.28 -11.36
N ASN A 275 2.55 12.24 -12.23
CA ASN A 275 1.96 13.44 -12.82
C ASN A 275 0.77 14.06 -12.07
N VAL A 276 0.31 13.48 -10.96
CA VAL A 276 -0.89 13.93 -10.23
C VAL A 276 -0.50 14.84 -9.06
N ARG A 277 0.59 14.51 -8.35
CA ARG A 277 1.15 15.34 -7.28
C ARG A 277 2.62 15.75 -7.50
N GLY A 278 3.24 15.38 -8.62
CA GLY A 278 4.64 15.73 -8.90
C GLY A 278 5.66 14.99 -8.02
N ASN A 279 5.25 13.92 -7.32
CA ASN A 279 6.13 13.20 -6.41
C ASN A 279 7.09 12.26 -7.14
N ASN A 280 8.30 12.11 -6.62
CA ASN A 280 9.22 11.09 -7.11
C ASN A 280 8.83 9.71 -6.56
N LYS A 281 8.62 8.77 -7.48
CA LYS A 281 8.41 7.34 -7.27
C LYS A 281 9.74 6.61 -7.46
N TYR A 282 9.94 5.50 -6.74
CA TYR A 282 11.21 4.80 -6.70
C TYR A 282 11.03 3.28 -6.78
N ILE A 283 11.93 2.60 -7.51
CA ILE A 283 12.17 1.17 -7.34
C ILE A 283 13.28 1.00 -6.31
N MET A 284 13.01 0.20 -5.28
CA MET A 284 13.96 -0.07 -4.19
C MET A 284 14.06 -1.59 -3.93
N LEU A 285 15.08 -1.98 -3.17
CA LEU A 285 15.20 -3.34 -2.65
C LEU A 285 13.99 -3.73 -1.76
N ASN A 286 13.71 -5.03 -1.72
CA ASN A 286 12.68 -5.65 -0.89
C ASN A 286 13.04 -5.51 0.61
N ALA A 287 12.04 -5.65 1.49
CA ALA A 287 12.21 -5.56 2.95
C ALA A 287 13.22 -6.56 3.52
N SER A 288 13.40 -7.72 2.88
CA SER A 288 14.38 -8.74 3.27
C SER A 288 15.84 -8.42 2.92
N SER A 289 16.13 -7.33 2.21
CA SER A 289 17.49 -6.92 1.85
C SER A 289 18.26 -6.25 2.98
N ARG A 290 19.61 -6.30 2.96
CA ARG A 290 20.48 -5.60 3.92
C ARG A 290 20.07 -4.14 4.14
N VAL A 291 19.85 -3.39 3.06
CA VAL A 291 19.62 -1.93 3.08
C VAL A 291 18.26 -1.54 3.69
N LYS A 292 17.31 -2.48 3.73
CA LYS A 292 16.03 -2.34 4.43
C LYS A 292 16.14 -2.89 5.86
N GLY A 293 16.66 -4.11 6.02
CA GLY A 293 16.85 -4.78 7.31
C GLY A 293 17.70 -3.98 8.29
N GLU A 294 18.84 -3.43 7.86
CA GLU A 294 19.71 -2.64 8.74
C GLU A 294 19.02 -1.35 9.19
N ARG A 295 18.28 -0.69 8.29
CA ARG A 295 17.50 0.52 8.61
C ARG A 295 16.37 0.21 9.60
N ASP A 296 15.73 -0.94 9.45
CA ASP A 296 14.65 -1.37 10.33
C ASP A 296 15.16 -1.81 11.72
N TRP A 297 16.33 -2.45 11.76
CA TRP A 297 17.07 -2.71 13.00
C TRP A 297 17.49 -1.41 13.70
N GLN A 298 18.10 -0.45 12.99
CA GLN A 298 18.44 0.87 13.52
C GLN A 298 17.20 1.63 14.07
N LYS A 299 16.04 1.51 13.40
CA LYS A 299 14.75 2.03 13.89
C LYS A 299 14.39 1.43 15.26
N TYR A 300 14.51 0.12 15.44
CA TYR A 300 14.25 -0.53 16.73
C TYR A 300 15.30 -0.19 17.79
N GLU A 301 16.60 -0.10 17.45
CA GLU A 301 17.62 0.35 18.40
C GLU A 301 17.41 1.80 18.85
N LYS A 302 16.92 2.68 17.97
CA LYS A 302 16.52 4.05 18.36
C LYS A 302 15.37 4.04 19.36
N ALA A 303 14.38 3.14 19.20
CA ALA A 303 13.31 2.96 20.18
C ALA A 303 13.81 2.35 21.51
N ARG A 304 14.71 1.35 21.46
CA ARG A 304 15.37 0.78 22.65
C ARG A 304 16.21 1.82 23.39
N LYS A 305 16.84 2.76 22.67
CA LYS A 305 17.54 3.91 23.27
C LYS A 305 16.56 4.88 23.92
N LEU A 306 15.47 5.27 23.24
CA LEU A 306 14.43 6.15 23.80
C LEU A 306 13.85 5.60 25.11
N HIS A 307 13.57 4.30 25.17
CA HIS A 307 13.05 3.65 26.38
C HIS A 307 13.93 3.88 27.64
N ARG A 308 15.26 4.02 27.49
CA ARG A 308 16.18 4.29 28.62
C ARG A 308 16.12 5.71 29.17
N PHE A 309 15.48 6.64 28.46
CA PHE A 309 15.40 8.06 28.81
C PHE A 309 13.95 8.57 28.89
N ILE A 310 12.96 7.69 28.70
CA ILE A 310 11.57 8.11 28.48
C ILE A 310 10.98 8.84 29.70
N ASP A 311 11.33 8.41 30.91
CA ASP A 311 10.77 9.01 32.14
C ASP A 311 11.42 10.37 32.45
N THR A 312 12.72 10.55 32.20
CA THR A 312 13.37 11.87 32.22
C THR A 312 12.79 12.83 31.17
N ILE A 313 12.38 12.32 30.00
CA ILE A 313 11.69 13.12 28.98
C ILE A 313 10.27 13.52 29.46
N ARG A 314 9.59 12.64 30.22
CA ARG A 314 8.28 12.90 30.81
C ARG A 314 8.34 13.95 31.91
N GLU A 315 9.30 13.83 32.83
CA GLU A 315 9.60 14.85 33.85
C GLU A 315 9.87 16.21 33.19
N SER A 316 10.71 16.23 32.16
CA SER A 316 11.05 17.45 31.40
C SER A 316 9.82 18.13 30.80
N TYR A 317 8.94 17.40 30.09
CA TYR A 317 7.73 18.02 29.51
C TYR A 317 6.70 18.41 30.58
N GLN A 318 6.62 17.70 31.71
CA GLN A 318 5.73 18.06 32.83
C GLN A 318 6.15 19.36 33.53
N ILE A 319 7.46 19.65 33.58
CA ILE A 319 8.00 20.93 34.04
C ILE A 319 7.67 22.03 33.01
N ASP A 320 7.88 21.77 31.72
CA ASP A 320 7.60 22.71 30.62
C ASP A 320 6.14 23.20 30.58
N TRP A 321 5.16 22.41 31.05
CA TRP A 321 3.76 22.82 31.18
C TRP A 321 3.57 24.11 32.00
N LYS A 322 4.49 24.42 32.91
CA LYS A 322 4.49 25.63 33.75
C LYS A 322 5.38 26.76 33.21
N SER A 323 5.97 26.60 32.01
CA SER A 323 6.83 27.60 31.41
C SER A 323 6.09 28.89 31.06
N LYS A 324 6.76 30.04 31.20
CA LYS A 324 6.21 31.35 30.79
C LYS A 324 6.00 31.41 29.27
N GLU A 325 6.91 30.84 28.48
CA GLU A 325 6.81 30.78 27.02
C GLU A 325 5.63 29.89 26.56
N MET A 326 4.75 30.46 25.73
CA MET A 326 3.66 29.70 25.10
C MET A 326 4.18 28.56 24.22
N ARG A 327 5.23 28.82 23.43
CA ARG A 327 5.86 27.84 22.52
C ARG A 327 6.38 26.60 23.26
N ILE A 328 6.92 26.78 24.46
CA ILE A 328 7.41 25.68 25.30
C ILE A 328 6.23 24.84 25.83
N ARG A 329 5.17 25.50 26.33
CA ARG A 329 3.94 24.82 26.76
C ARG A 329 3.27 24.04 25.63
N GLN A 330 3.13 24.64 24.44
CA GLN A 330 2.59 23.99 23.24
C GLN A 330 3.40 22.74 22.86
N ARG A 331 4.73 22.85 22.79
CA ARG A 331 5.64 21.70 22.55
C ARG A 331 5.41 20.57 23.56
N ALA A 332 5.29 20.91 24.85
CA ALA A 332 5.17 19.93 25.92
C ALA A 332 3.80 19.24 25.97
N VAL A 333 2.71 19.93 25.63
CA VAL A 333 1.38 19.33 25.49
C VAL A 333 1.32 18.43 24.24
N ALA A 334 1.90 18.86 23.11
CA ALA A 334 1.99 18.03 21.91
C ALA A 334 2.84 16.76 22.16
N LEU A 335 3.98 16.88 22.84
CA LEU A 335 4.82 15.74 23.19
C LEU A 335 4.12 14.77 24.16
N TYR A 336 3.31 15.29 25.09
CA TYR A 336 2.46 14.48 25.96
C TYR A 336 1.41 13.68 25.18
N PHE A 337 0.69 14.29 24.23
CA PHE A 337 -0.26 13.56 23.38
C PHE A 337 0.43 12.51 22.49
N ILE A 338 1.65 12.78 22.01
CA ILE A 338 2.45 11.79 21.25
C ILE A 338 2.89 10.62 22.16
N ASP A 339 3.30 10.85 23.41
CA ASP A 339 3.68 9.77 24.36
C ASP A 339 2.47 8.94 24.85
N LYS A 340 1.34 9.58 25.16
CA LYS A 340 0.18 8.90 25.79
C LYS A 340 -0.82 8.34 24.80
N LEU A 341 -1.07 9.03 23.69
CA LEU A 341 -2.10 8.67 22.70
C LEU A 341 -1.49 8.14 21.39
N ALA A 342 -0.16 8.03 21.31
CA ALA A 342 0.58 7.59 20.13
C ALA A 342 0.24 8.39 18.84
N LEU A 343 -0.15 9.66 18.98
CA LEU A 343 -0.50 10.50 17.84
C LEU A 343 0.67 10.62 16.87
N ARG A 344 0.35 10.63 15.57
CA ARG A 344 1.34 10.95 14.52
C ARG A 344 1.65 12.45 14.60
N VAL A 345 2.89 12.83 14.30
CA VAL A 345 3.40 14.21 14.45
C VAL A 345 2.45 15.25 13.84
N GLY A 346 1.92 15.00 12.64
CA GLY A 346 1.08 15.97 11.94
C GLY A 346 1.92 17.06 11.30
N ASN A 347 2.38 16.80 10.08
CA ASN A 347 2.94 17.85 9.25
C ASN A 347 1.79 18.74 8.73
N GLU A 348 2.13 19.95 8.31
CA GLU A 348 1.27 20.76 7.44
C GLU A 348 1.10 20.09 6.07
N LYS A 349 0.09 20.54 5.31
CA LYS A 349 -0.31 20.01 4.01
C LYS A 349 -0.65 21.14 3.05
N ASP A 350 -0.46 20.88 1.76
CA ASP A 350 -0.95 21.74 0.69
C ASP A 350 -2.48 21.56 0.50
N GLU A 351 -3.15 22.57 -0.04
CA GLU A 351 -4.59 22.55 -0.39
C GLU A 351 -4.96 21.43 -1.40
N ASP A 352 -3.97 20.91 -2.11
CA ASP A 352 -4.06 19.78 -3.05
C ASP A 352 -4.21 18.39 -2.38
N GLU A 353 -4.20 18.32 -1.04
CA GLU A 353 -4.34 17.10 -0.24
C GLU A 353 -5.77 16.87 0.30
N ALA A 354 -6.08 15.62 0.69
CA ALA A 354 -7.19 15.38 1.60
C ALA A 354 -6.89 16.00 2.97
N ASP A 355 -7.80 16.77 3.55
CA ASP A 355 -7.64 17.30 4.90
C ASP A 355 -7.59 16.16 5.93
N THR A 356 -6.44 16.02 6.59
CA THR A 356 -6.20 15.06 7.67
C THR A 356 -5.07 15.58 8.54
N VAL A 357 -5.23 15.54 9.85
CA VAL A 357 -4.29 16.17 10.80
C VAL A 357 -3.48 15.14 11.61
N GLY A 358 -2.50 15.64 12.34
CA GLY A 358 -1.84 14.96 13.45
C GLY A 358 -1.54 15.95 14.57
N CYS A 359 -0.80 15.52 15.59
CA CYS A 359 -0.68 16.25 16.86
C CYS A 359 -0.32 17.74 16.76
N CYS A 360 0.59 18.11 15.85
CA CYS A 360 1.06 19.47 15.65
C CYS A 360 0.21 20.28 14.65
N SER A 361 -0.69 19.62 13.91
CA SER A 361 -1.64 20.25 12.96
C SER A 361 -3.11 20.13 13.42
N LEU A 362 -3.36 19.77 14.69
CA LEU A 362 -4.67 19.86 15.31
C LEU A 362 -5.20 21.31 15.30
N ARG A 363 -6.52 21.46 15.13
CA ARG A 363 -7.25 22.73 15.05
C ARG A 363 -8.25 22.79 16.20
N ILE A 364 -8.76 23.98 16.51
CA ILE A 364 -9.66 24.18 17.68
C ILE A 364 -10.92 23.31 17.58
N GLU A 365 -11.47 23.13 16.37
CA GLU A 365 -12.64 22.28 16.10
C GLU A 365 -12.44 20.79 16.42
N HIS A 366 -11.18 20.31 16.46
CA HIS A 366 -10.83 18.90 16.66
C HIS A 366 -10.79 18.47 18.13
N ILE A 367 -10.96 19.41 19.06
CA ILE A 367 -10.80 19.18 20.50
C ILE A 367 -11.96 19.83 21.25
N LYS A 368 -12.66 19.06 22.10
CA LYS A 368 -13.60 19.61 23.09
C LYS A 368 -13.09 19.30 24.50
N LEU A 369 -13.23 20.28 25.39
CA LEU A 369 -12.77 20.20 26.78
C LEU A 369 -13.98 20.10 27.71
N PHE A 370 -13.95 19.18 28.66
CA PHE A 370 -15.01 18.96 29.63
C PHE A 370 -14.41 18.83 31.03
N ASP A 371 -14.82 19.70 31.95
CA ASP A 371 -14.38 19.63 33.36
C ASP A 371 -14.74 18.29 33.99
N LYS A 372 -15.86 17.70 33.57
CA LYS A 372 -16.32 16.35 33.94
C LYS A 372 -17.23 15.74 32.87
N ILE A 373 -17.10 14.43 32.63
CA ILE A 373 -18.10 13.62 31.94
C ILE A 373 -18.45 12.40 32.80
N ASP A 374 -19.74 12.19 33.06
CA ASP A 374 -20.21 11.06 33.84
C ASP A 374 -19.84 9.72 33.19
N ASN A 375 -19.39 8.78 34.02
CA ASN A 375 -18.79 7.48 33.63
C ASN A 375 -17.41 7.55 32.95
N ILE A 376 -16.81 8.73 32.74
CA ILE A 376 -15.43 8.87 32.23
C ILE A 376 -14.49 9.44 33.30
N GLY A 377 -14.84 10.59 33.90
CA GLY A 377 -14.01 11.25 34.91
C GLY A 377 -13.98 12.77 34.78
N GLU A 378 -12.93 13.38 35.32
CA GLU A 378 -12.70 14.83 35.35
C GLU A 378 -11.55 15.23 34.41
N ASN A 379 -11.53 16.49 33.96
CA ASN A 379 -10.53 17.05 33.04
C ASN A 379 -10.44 16.25 31.71
N VAL A 380 -11.59 15.95 31.12
CA VAL A 380 -11.70 15.10 29.92
C VAL A 380 -11.46 15.91 28.66
N VAL A 381 -10.66 15.35 27.76
CA VAL A 381 -10.38 15.91 26.42
C VAL A 381 -10.97 14.96 25.38
N GLU A 382 -12.02 15.40 24.69
CA GLU A 382 -12.56 14.71 23.53
C GLU A 382 -11.75 15.09 22.29
N PHE A 383 -11.35 14.10 21.50
CA PHE A 383 -10.67 14.27 20.23
C PHE A 383 -11.56 13.72 19.11
N ASP A 384 -11.84 14.54 18.11
CA ASP A 384 -12.63 14.16 16.93
C ASP A 384 -12.00 14.80 15.68
N PHE A 385 -11.29 13.99 14.89
CA PHE A 385 -10.56 14.45 13.69
C PHE A 385 -10.20 13.30 12.76
N LEU A 386 -10.08 13.60 11.46
CA LEU A 386 -9.57 12.63 10.48
C LEU A 386 -8.05 12.56 10.53
N GLY A 387 -7.51 11.39 10.87
CA GLY A 387 -6.08 11.10 10.89
C GLY A 387 -5.54 10.62 9.54
N LYS A 388 -4.28 10.19 9.54
CA LYS A 388 -3.59 9.68 8.34
C LYS A 388 -4.39 8.55 7.67
N ASP A 389 -4.56 8.71 6.35
CA ASP A 389 -5.40 7.88 5.47
C ASP A 389 -6.93 8.13 5.58
N SER A 390 -7.33 9.23 6.24
CA SER A 390 -8.72 9.62 6.53
C SER A 390 -9.48 8.60 7.38
N ILE A 391 -8.83 8.22 8.49
CA ILE A 391 -9.30 7.33 9.56
C ILE A 391 -9.28 8.10 10.86
#